data_AF-A0A066RMA3-F1
#
_entry.id   AF-A0A066RMA3-F1
#
_cell.length_a   1.000
_cell.length_b   1.000
_cell.length_c   1.000
_cell.angle_alpha   90.00
_cell.angle_beta   90.00
_cell.angle_gamma   90.00
#
_symmetry.space_group_name_H-M   'P 1'
#
loop_
_entity.id
_entity.type
_entity.pdbx_description
1 polymer ?
#
loop_
_entity_poly.entity_id
_entity_poly.type
_entity_poly.pdbx_seq_one_letter_code
_entity_poly.pdbx_strand_id
1 'polypeptide(L)'
;MSHAQAILEQAQQAKKEAVELLKEVNRHSKENLMLLNRCETIVRHALLPGTTSLGSQEVPVEAWVMNTEMVAEAIRNRSAHDVALGILQMAAECKHLLHVHVNYSPHTDCLYVHVCPKNTPYGNWQNEVRLFDDSFHFEHSDIQDLLVIEDKLIELIAEANLTARVQA
;
A
#
# COMPACT_ATOMS: atom_id res chain seq x y z
N MET A 1 -7.70 42.15 -33.49
CA MET A 1 -8.47 41.26 -32.59
C MET A 1 -8.72 41.99 -31.29
N SER A 2 -9.94 41.99 -30.78
CA SER A 2 -10.33 42.75 -29.57
C SER A 2 -9.79 42.09 -28.31
N HIS A 3 -9.38 42.88 -27.31
CA HIS A 3 -8.92 42.38 -26.00
C HIS A 3 -9.96 41.45 -25.33
N ALA A 4 -11.25 41.71 -25.56
CA ALA A 4 -12.35 40.87 -25.09
C ALA A 4 -12.39 39.47 -25.74
N GLN A 5 -11.95 39.34 -27.00
CA GLN A 5 -11.88 38.05 -27.69
C GLN A 5 -10.75 37.18 -27.14
N ALA A 6 -9.59 37.77 -26.81
CA ALA A 6 -8.47 37.06 -26.21
C ALA A 6 -8.81 36.52 -24.81
N ILE A 7 -9.55 37.30 -24.00
CA ILE A 7 -10.01 36.88 -22.66
C ILE A 7 -11.00 35.72 -22.78
N LEU A 8 -11.90 35.76 -23.77
CA LEU A 8 -12.87 34.68 -23.99
C LEU A 8 -12.18 33.37 -24.41
N GLU A 9 -11.20 33.44 -25.30
CA GLU A 9 -10.40 32.27 -25.71
C GLU A 9 -9.61 31.67 -24.55
N GLN A 10 -8.96 32.50 -23.72
CA GLN A 10 -8.26 32.02 -22.52
C GLN A 10 -9.21 31.34 -21.54
N ALA A 11 -10.40 31.92 -21.31
CA ALA A 11 -11.40 31.32 -20.41
C ALA A 11 -11.93 29.98 -20.95
N GLN A 12 -12.12 29.85 -22.26
CA GLN A 12 -12.55 28.60 -22.89
C GLN A 12 -11.46 27.53 -22.84
N GLN A 13 -10.20 27.92 -23.03
CA GLN A 13 -9.06 27.03 -22.94
C GLN A 13 -8.86 26.52 -21.50
N ALA A 14 -8.88 27.41 -20.51
CA ALA A 14 -8.78 27.05 -19.10
C ALA A 14 -9.92 26.12 -18.66
N LYS A 15 -11.15 26.35 -19.14
CA LYS A 15 -12.28 25.45 -18.89
C LYS A 15 -12.03 24.05 -19.46
N LYS A 16 -11.45 23.96 -20.65
CA LYS A 16 -11.16 22.68 -21.31
C LYS A 16 -10.09 21.89 -20.55
N GLU A 17 -9.03 22.57 -20.10
CA GLU A 17 -7.98 21.99 -19.26
C GLU A 17 -8.53 21.52 -17.91
N ALA A 18 -9.38 22.32 -17.26
CA ALA A 18 -10.00 21.95 -16.00
C ALA A 18 -10.89 20.70 -16.11
N VAL A 19 -11.60 20.52 -17.23
CA VAL A 19 -12.44 19.33 -17.48
C VAL A 19 -11.59 18.08 -17.66
N GLU A 20 -10.45 18.16 -18.36
CA GLU A 20 -9.55 17.01 -18.50
C GLU A 20 -8.87 16.64 -17.18
N LEU A 21 -8.44 17.62 -16.39
CA LEU A 21 -7.92 17.37 -15.04
C LEU A 21 -8.96 16.69 -14.13
N LEU A 22 -10.23 17.08 -14.22
CA LEU A 22 -11.31 16.46 -13.44
C LEU A 22 -11.58 15.01 -13.84
N LYS A 23 -11.51 14.70 -15.15
CA LYS A 23 -11.62 13.31 -15.63
C LYS A 23 -10.48 12.46 -15.10
N GLU A 24 -9.27 13.01 -15.11
CA GLU A 24 -8.08 12.33 -14.65
C GLU A 24 -8.09 12.07 -13.14
N VAL A 25 -8.50 13.06 -12.34
CA VAL A 25 -8.71 12.89 -10.90
C VAL A 25 -9.75 11.81 -10.62
N ASN A 26 -10.87 11.80 -11.34
CA ASN A 26 -11.90 10.76 -11.18
C ASN A 26 -11.39 9.36 -11.56
N ARG A 27 -10.59 9.25 -12.61
CA ARG A 27 -9.93 8.00 -13.01
C ARG A 27 -9.00 7.50 -11.89
N HIS A 28 -8.14 8.36 -11.39
CA HIS A 28 -7.22 8.03 -10.29
C HIS A 28 -7.93 7.67 -9.00
N SER A 29 -9.03 8.35 -8.66
CA SER A 29 -9.85 8.04 -7.50
C SER A 29 -10.46 6.64 -7.61
N LYS A 30 -10.92 6.24 -8.80
CA LYS A 30 -11.48 4.90 -9.04
C LYS A 30 -10.42 3.82 -8.89
N GLU A 31 -9.23 4.05 -9.42
CA GLU A 31 -8.10 3.11 -9.30
C GLU A 31 -7.57 3.00 -7.87
N ASN A 32 -7.51 4.12 -7.12
CA ASN A 32 -7.14 4.10 -5.71
C ASN A 32 -8.15 3.30 -4.87
N LEU A 33 -9.44 3.45 -5.15
CA LEU A 33 -10.48 2.66 -4.49
C LEU A 33 -10.32 1.16 -4.80
N MET A 34 -9.98 0.81 -6.04
CA MET A 34 -9.69 -0.59 -6.39
C MET A 34 -8.46 -1.13 -5.66
N LEU A 35 -7.38 -0.34 -5.55
CA LEU A 35 -6.17 -0.73 -4.82
C LEU A 35 -6.46 -0.91 -3.33
N LEU A 36 -7.16 0.04 -2.71
CA LEU A 36 -7.58 -0.04 -1.31
C LEU A 36 -8.44 -1.28 -1.06
N ASN A 37 -9.42 -1.56 -1.92
CA ASN A 37 -10.24 -2.77 -1.82
C ASN A 37 -9.41 -4.05 -1.99
N ARG A 38 -8.35 -4.01 -2.82
CA ARG A 38 -7.45 -5.16 -3.01
C ARG A 38 -6.57 -5.38 -1.79
N CYS A 39 -6.00 -4.31 -1.23
CA CYS A 39 -5.28 -4.36 0.04
C CYS A 39 -6.18 -4.85 1.17
N GLU A 40 -7.42 -4.35 1.25
CA GLU A 40 -8.42 -4.82 2.21
C GLU A 40 -8.72 -6.31 2.02
N THR A 41 -8.87 -6.78 0.78
CA THR A 41 -9.11 -8.19 0.48
C THR A 41 -7.91 -9.06 0.86
N ILE A 42 -6.69 -8.60 0.61
CA ILE A 42 -5.45 -9.29 1.00
C ILE A 42 -5.35 -9.37 2.52
N VAL A 43 -5.61 -8.25 3.21
CA VAL A 43 -5.64 -8.18 4.66
C VAL A 43 -6.71 -9.13 5.20
N ARG A 44 -7.94 -9.12 4.66
CA ARG A 44 -8.99 -10.09 5.03
C ARG A 44 -8.58 -11.54 4.78
N HIS A 45 -7.90 -11.82 3.67
CA HIS A 45 -7.43 -13.17 3.34
C HIS A 45 -6.31 -13.65 4.28
N ALA A 46 -5.40 -12.76 4.66
CA ALA A 46 -4.34 -13.02 5.62
C ALA A 46 -4.88 -13.18 7.04
N LEU A 47 -5.94 -12.42 7.39
CA LEU A 47 -6.57 -12.44 8.72
C LEU A 47 -7.61 -13.55 8.91
N LEU A 48 -8.21 -14.06 7.84
CA LEU A 48 -9.24 -15.11 7.86
C LEU A 48 -8.96 -16.17 6.77
N PRO A 49 -8.01 -17.09 7.01
CA PRO A 49 -7.72 -18.16 6.06
C PRO A 49 -8.90 -19.14 6.01
N GLY A 50 -9.83 -18.92 5.07
CA GLY A 50 -11.00 -19.78 4.85
C GLY A 50 -12.20 -19.09 4.19
N THR A 51 -12.27 -17.76 4.17
CA THR A 51 -13.38 -17.05 3.51
C THR A 51 -13.05 -16.72 2.05
N THR A 52 -12.78 -17.75 1.24
CA THR A 52 -12.82 -17.61 -0.22
C THR A 52 -14.26 -17.43 -0.66
N SER A 53 -14.65 -16.18 -0.91
CA SER A 53 -15.64 -15.75 -1.91
C SER A 53 -16.32 -14.48 -1.41
N LEU A 54 -16.11 -13.37 -2.10
CA LEU A 54 -17.26 -12.58 -2.52
C LEU A 54 -16.90 -11.72 -3.72
N GLY A 55 -17.25 -12.23 -4.91
CA GLY A 55 -17.51 -11.35 -6.03
C GLY A 55 -18.68 -10.45 -5.68
N SER A 56 -18.46 -9.14 -5.75
CA SER A 56 -19.45 -8.10 -6.06
C SER A 56 -20.92 -8.38 -5.69
N GLN A 57 -21.19 -8.67 -4.42
CA GLN A 57 -22.54 -8.71 -3.89
C GLN A 57 -22.62 -7.66 -2.79
N GLU A 58 -23.58 -6.75 -2.89
CA GLU A 58 -23.84 -5.72 -1.90
C GLU A 58 -24.18 -6.40 -0.57
N VAL A 59 -23.19 -6.49 0.31
CA VAL A 59 -23.32 -7.10 1.63
C VAL A 59 -24.18 -6.18 2.51
N PRO A 60 -25.23 -6.67 3.18
CA PRO A 60 -26.06 -5.87 4.08
C PRO A 60 -25.25 -5.19 5.19
N VAL A 61 -25.65 -4.00 5.63
CA VAL A 61 -24.92 -3.18 6.60
C VAL A 61 -24.66 -3.93 7.92
N GLU A 62 -25.56 -4.81 8.34
CA GLU A 62 -25.37 -5.65 9.52
C GLU A 62 -24.24 -6.68 9.34
N ALA A 63 -24.05 -7.20 8.12
CA ALA A 63 -22.94 -8.07 7.77
C ALA A 63 -21.62 -7.30 7.55
N TRP A 64 -21.68 -5.98 7.32
CA TRP A 64 -20.50 -5.11 7.42
C TRP A 64 -20.08 -4.93 8.88
N VAL A 65 -21.00 -4.61 9.79
CA VAL A 65 -20.68 -4.40 11.21
C VAL A 65 -20.10 -5.67 11.85
N MET A 66 -20.69 -6.84 11.58
CA MET A 66 -20.11 -8.11 12.04
C MET A 66 -18.77 -8.43 11.38
N ASN A 67 -18.57 -8.11 10.09
CA ASN A 67 -17.24 -8.20 9.47
C ASN A 67 -16.24 -7.26 10.13
N THR A 68 -16.66 -6.06 10.52
CA THR A 68 -15.78 -5.04 11.08
C THR A 68 -15.33 -5.44 12.48
N GLU A 69 -16.23 -6.00 13.30
CA GLU A 69 -15.87 -6.58 14.60
C GLU A 69 -14.99 -7.83 14.44
N MET A 70 -15.29 -8.73 13.50
CA MET A 70 -14.44 -9.89 13.22
C MET A 70 -13.06 -9.50 12.70
N VAL A 71 -12.98 -8.52 11.82
CA VAL A 71 -11.70 -7.98 11.30
C VAL A 71 -10.95 -7.28 12.43
N ALA A 72 -11.62 -6.51 13.29
CA ALA A 72 -10.98 -5.88 14.44
C ALA A 72 -10.50 -6.92 15.48
N GLU A 73 -11.26 -8.00 15.69
CA GLU A 73 -10.89 -9.13 16.55
C GLU A 73 -9.72 -9.90 15.96
N ALA A 74 -9.72 -10.15 14.64
CA ALA A 74 -8.63 -10.79 13.94
C ALA A 74 -7.36 -9.92 13.95
N ILE A 75 -7.48 -8.59 13.80
CA ILE A 75 -6.39 -7.63 13.95
C ILE A 75 -5.84 -7.66 15.38
N ARG A 76 -6.71 -7.68 16.40
CA ARG A 76 -6.31 -7.79 17.82
C ARG A 76 -5.61 -9.10 18.16
N ASN A 77 -5.93 -10.18 17.44
CA ASN A 77 -5.42 -11.52 17.69
C ASN A 77 -4.36 -11.98 16.67
N ARG A 78 -3.82 -11.08 15.83
CA ARG A 78 -2.77 -11.44 14.87
C ARG A 78 -1.58 -12.02 15.62
N SER A 79 -1.08 -13.16 15.15
CA SER A 79 0.22 -13.62 15.60
C SER A 79 1.32 -12.82 14.90
N ALA A 80 2.50 -12.72 15.52
CA ALA A 80 3.66 -12.10 14.87
C ALA A 80 4.00 -12.78 13.53
N HIS A 81 3.70 -14.08 13.40
CA HIS A 81 3.89 -14.82 12.15
C HIS A 81 2.94 -14.34 11.04
N ASP A 82 1.69 -14.02 11.37
CA ASP A 82 0.73 -13.48 10.39
C ASP A 82 1.15 -12.09 9.91
N VAL A 83 1.71 -11.26 10.81
CA VAL A 83 2.27 -9.95 10.44
C VAL A 83 3.49 -10.10 9.52
N ALA A 84 4.42 -10.99 9.87
CA ALA A 84 5.58 -11.27 9.04
C ALA A 84 5.20 -11.78 7.64
N LEU A 85 4.18 -12.63 7.55
CA LEU A 85 3.67 -13.10 6.26
C LEU A 85 3.02 -11.99 5.44
N GLY A 86 2.26 -11.09 6.08
CA GLY A 86 1.70 -9.89 5.45
C GLY A 86 2.78 -8.98 4.85
N ILE A 87 3.87 -8.74 5.59
CA ILE A 87 5.03 -7.97 5.13
C ILE A 87 5.66 -8.63 3.89
N LEU A 88 5.85 -9.95 3.90
CA LEU A 88 6.38 -10.69 2.75
C LEU A 88 5.46 -10.57 1.52
N GLN A 89 4.15 -10.66 1.73
CA GLN A 89 3.18 -10.53 0.65
C GLN A 89 3.20 -9.11 0.05
N MET A 90 3.23 -8.07 0.89
CA MET A 90 3.37 -6.68 0.42
C MET A 90 4.65 -6.50 -0.41
N ALA A 91 5.78 -7.06 0.05
CA ALA A 91 7.03 -7.03 -0.71
C ALA A 91 6.89 -7.64 -2.11
N ALA A 92 6.21 -8.79 -2.21
CA ALA A 92 6.01 -9.50 -3.47
C ALA A 92 5.09 -8.74 -4.45
N GLU A 93 4.02 -8.12 -3.94
CA GLU A 93 3.03 -7.40 -4.75
C GLU A 93 3.52 -6.01 -5.18
N CYS A 94 4.22 -5.30 -4.30
CA CYS A 94 4.65 -3.92 -4.51
C CYS A 94 6.05 -3.77 -5.11
N LYS A 95 6.67 -4.86 -5.58
CA LYS A 95 8.02 -4.89 -6.22
C LYS A 95 8.20 -3.93 -7.41
N HIS A 96 7.10 -3.48 -8.01
CA HIS A 96 7.10 -2.54 -9.12
C HIS A 96 7.17 -1.07 -8.68
N LEU A 97 7.00 -0.81 -7.38
CA LEU A 97 7.06 0.52 -6.75
C LEU A 97 8.35 0.72 -5.96
N LEU A 98 8.79 -0.31 -5.23
CA LEU A 98 9.95 -0.30 -4.34
C LEU A 98 10.64 -1.67 -4.35
N HIS A 99 11.92 -1.69 -3.95
CA HIS A 99 12.62 -2.93 -3.65
C HIS A 99 12.51 -3.19 -2.16
N VAL A 100 11.58 -4.08 -1.78
CA VAL A 100 11.38 -4.51 -0.40
C VAL A 100 12.06 -5.86 -0.22
N HIS A 101 12.98 -5.93 0.74
CA HIS A 101 13.73 -7.13 1.06
C HIS A 101 13.32 -7.61 2.44
N VAL A 102 12.90 -8.87 2.51
CA VAL A 102 12.47 -9.52 3.74
C VAL A 102 13.32 -10.78 3.91
N ASN A 103 14.09 -10.85 4.99
CA ASN A 103 14.99 -11.95 5.28
C ASN A 103 14.69 -12.50 6.67
N TYR A 104 14.34 -13.77 6.76
CA TYR A 104 14.20 -14.44 8.05
C TYR A 104 15.48 -15.22 8.37
N SER A 105 15.98 -15.06 9.59
CA SER A 105 17.16 -15.72 10.14
C SER A 105 16.73 -16.75 11.21
N PRO A 106 16.60 -18.04 10.86
CA PRO A 106 16.06 -19.04 11.79
C PRO A 106 16.92 -19.27 13.04
N HIS A 107 18.23 -19.00 12.93
CA HIS A 107 19.19 -19.24 14.02
C HIS A 107 19.11 -18.20 15.16
N THR A 108 18.51 -17.05 14.90
CA THR A 108 18.28 -15.96 15.87
C THR A 108 16.81 -15.59 16.00
N ASP A 109 15.94 -16.37 15.36
CA ASP A 109 14.50 -16.12 15.21
C ASP A 109 14.18 -14.64 14.91
N CYS A 110 14.84 -14.11 13.87
CA CYS A 110 14.84 -12.69 13.54
C CYS A 110 14.35 -12.45 12.11
N LEU A 111 13.35 -11.58 11.95
CA LEU A 111 12.90 -11.05 10.67
C LEU A 111 13.57 -9.71 10.41
N TYR A 112 14.29 -9.61 9.30
CA TYR A 112 14.93 -8.40 8.85
C TYR A 112 14.21 -7.83 7.63
N VAL A 113 13.87 -6.55 7.66
CA VAL A 113 13.12 -5.86 6.61
C VAL A 113 13.85 -4.58 6.23
N HIS A 114 14.22 -4.44 4.96
CA HIS A 114 14.71 -3.17 4.44
C HIS A 114 14.09 -2.83 3.10
N VAL A 115 14.02 -1.53 2.82
CA VAL A 115 13.36 -0.97 1.64
C VAL A 115 14.31 -0.03 0.92
N CYS A 116 14.47 -0.27 -0.38
CA CYS A 116 15.26 0.54 -1.28
C CYS A 116 14.35 1.18 -2.34
N PRO A 117 14.70 2.40 -2.84
CA PRO A 117 14.03 2.98 -3.99
C PRO A 117 14.06 2.05 -5.21
N LYS A 118 13.04 2.11 -6.08
CA LYS A 118 12.95 1.29 -7.31
C LYS A 118 14.15 1.42 -8.26
N ASN A 119 14.81 2.57 -8.26
CA ASN A 119 15.97 2.84 -9.12
C ASN A 119 17.30 2.41 -8.49
N THR A 120 17.27 1.68 -7.36
CA THR A 120 18.48 1.18 -6.71
C THR A 120 19.15 0.11 -7.58
N PRO A 121 20.42 0.29 -7.96
CA PRO A 121 21.12 -0.66 -8.81
C PRO A 121 21.48 -1.93 -8.02
N TYR A 122 21.02 -3.09 -8.52
CA TYR A 122 21.41 -4.39 -7.98
C TYR A 122 22.91 -4.63 -8.17
N GLY A 123 23.61 -5.01 -7.08
CA GLY A 123 25.00 -5.47 -7.12
C GLY A 123 26.04 -4.53 -6.48
N ASN A 124 25.64 -3.32 -6.07
CA ASN A 124 26.50 -2.39 -5.31
C ASN A 124 25.93 -2.17 -3.89
N TRP A 125 25.95 -3.22 -3.08
CA TRP A 125 25.49 -3.24 -1.68
C TRP A 125 26.13 -2.17 -0.78
N GLN A 126 27.26 -1.58 -1.19
CA GLN A 126 28.00 -0.60 -0.40
C GLN A 126 27.41 0.82 -0.46
N ASN A 127 26.52 1.13 -1.42
CA ASN A 127 25.95 2.48 -1.61
C ASN A 127 24.42 2.46 -1.73
N GLU A 128 23.76 1.43 -1.19
CA GLU A 128 22.30 1.35 -1.21
C GLU A 128 21.70 2.43 -0.31
N VAL A 129 20.96 3.37 -0.91
CA VAL A 129 20.13 4.30 -0.15
C VAL A 129 18.93 3.52 0.37
N ARG A 130 18.89 3.31 1.68
CA ARG A 130 17.77 2.64 2.35
C ARG A 130 16.77 3.68 2.80
N LEU A 131 15.51 3.52 2.39
CA LEU A 131 14.38 4.31 2.88
C LEU A 131 13.94 3.84 4.26
N PHE A 132 14.14 2.55 4.53
CA PHE A 132 13.79 1.90 5.77
C PHE A 132 14.65 0.65 5.96
N ASP A 133 14.97 0.35 7.20
CA ASP A 133 15.89 -0.72 7.59
C ASP A 133 15.64 -1.05 9.06
N ASP A 134 15.01 -2.20 9.33
CA ASP A 134 14.68 -2.61 10.69
C ASP A 134 14.63 -4.15 10.83
N SER A 135 14.63 -4.61 12.08
CA SER A 135 14.60 -6.02 12.43
C SER A 135 13.66 -6.30 13.61
N PHE A 136 13.01 -7.46 13.58
CA PHE A 136 12.13 -7.94 14.63
C PHE A 136 12.56 -9.32 15.11
N HIS A 137 12.71 -9.52 16.42
CA HIS A 137 13.04 -10.81 17.01
C HIS A 137 11.80 -11.43 17.65
N PHE A 138 11.34 -12.58 17.13
CA PHE A 138 10.08 -13.18 17.54
C PHE A 138 10.05 -13.63 19.00
N GLU A 139 11.17 -14.09 19.56
CA GLU A 139 11.25 -14.51 20.97
C GLU A 139 11.46 -13.34 21.96
N HIS A 140 11.82 -12.15 21.49
CA HIS A 140 12.38 -11.09 22.34
C HIS A 140 11.73 -9.71 22.16
N SER A 141 10.89 -9.55 21.16
CA SER A 141 10.28 -8.25 20.81
C SER A 141 8.77 -8.31 21.00
N ASP A 142 8.16 -7.17 21.30
CA ASP A 142 6.70 -7.08 21.37
C ASP A 142 6.14 -7.03 19.93
N ILE A 143 5.04 -7.73 19.66
CA ILE A 143 4.39 -7.67 18.33
C ILE A 143 4.12 -6.23 17.87
N GLN A 144 3.96 -5.28 18.78
CA GLN A 144 3.89 -3.85 18.45
C GLN A 144 5.08 -3.37 17.63
N ASP A 145 6.29 -3.84 17.89
CA ASP A 145 7.49 -3.50 17.13
C ASP A 145 7.36 -3.98 15.67
N LEU A 146 6.81 -5.18 15.46
CA LEU A 146 6.56 -5.72 14.13
C LEU A 146 5.44 -4.97 13.39
N LEU A 147 4.42 -4.49 14.12
CA LEU A 147 3.36 -3.68 13.54
C LEU A 147 3.88 -2.30 13.10
N VAL A 148 4.84 -1.71 13.83
CA VAL A 148 5.51 -0.47 13.39
C VAL A 148 6.26 -0.68 12.07
N ILE A 149 6.93 -1.83 11.90
CA ILE A 149 7.57 -2.21 10.63
C ILE A 149 6.52 -2.31 9.51
N GLU A 150 5.40 -2.97 9.77
CA GLU A 150 4.31 -3.12 8.81
C GLU A 150 3.71 -1.76 8.40
N ASP A 151 3.38 -0.91 9.36
CA ASP A 151 2.81 0.42 9.14
C ASP A 151 3.77 1.29 8.32
N LYS A 152 5.07 1.24 8.63
CA LYS A 152 6.07 2.02 7.89
C LYS A 152 6.18 1.55 6.44
N LEU A 153 6.06 0.24 6.20
CA LEU A 153 6.06 -0.30 4.86
C LEU A 153 4.83 0.14 4.06
N ILE A 154 3.64 0.16 4.68
CA ILE A 154 2.40 0.67 4.06
C ILE A 154 2.56 2.13 3.66
N GLU A 155 3.11 2.98 4.54
CA GLU A 155 3.37 4.40 4.27
C GLU A 155 4.28 4.57 3.04
N LEU A 156 5.42 3.88 3.01
CA LEU A 156 6.37 3.97 1.90
C LEU A 156 5.78 3.51 0.57
N ILE A 157 5.00 2.42 0.58
CA ILE A 157 4.31 1.93 -0.61
C ILE A 157 3.31 2.97 -1.12
N ALA A 158 2.55 3.61 -0.24
CA ALA A 158 1.60 4.65 -0.61
C ALA A 158 2.30 5.87 -1.23
N GLU A 159 3.40 6.33 -0.63
CA GLU A 159 4.20 7.44 -1.16
C GLU A 159 4.83 7.11 -2.53
N ALA A 160 5.37 5.90 -2.70
CA ALA A 160 5.97 5.47 -3.95
C ALA A 160 4.92 5.35 -5.06
N ASN A 161 3.71 4.87 -4.74
CA ASN A 161 2.60 4.81 -5.67
C ASN A 161 2.12 6.21 -6.10
N LEU A 162 2.00 7.14 -5.14
CA LEU A 162 1.65 8.53 -5.44
C LEU A 162 2.70 9.16 -6.39
N THR A 163 3.97 8.97 -6.08
CA THR A 163 5.07 9.48 -6.91
C THR A 163 5.06 8.91 -8.31
N ALA A 164 4.88 7.59 -8.45
CA ALA A 164 4.85 6.90 -9.74
C ALA A 164 3.69 7.41 -10.63
N ARG A 165 2.59 7.84 -10.02
CA ARG A 165 1.42 8.41 -10.73
C ARG A 165 1.62 9.85 -11.17
N VAL A 166 2.35 10.66 -10.39
CA VAL A 166 2.67 12.05 -10.76
C VAL A 166 3.70 12.11 -11.89
N GLN A 167 4.53 11.08 -12.01
CA GLN A 167 5.59 10.97 -13.03
C GLN A 167 5.17 10.20 -14.30
N ALA A 168 3.96 9.63 -14.33
CA ALA A 168 3.40 8.90 -15.48
C ALA A 168 2.60 9.83 -16.40
#